data_AF-A0AAQ3SCH3-F1
#
_entry.id   AF-A0AAQ3SCH3-F1
#
_cell.length_a   1.000
_cell.length_b   1.000
_cell.length_c   1.000
_cell.angle_alpha   90.00
_cell.angle_beta   90.00
_cell.angle_gamma   90.00
#
_symmetry.space_group_name_H-M   'P 1'
#
loop_
_entity.id
_entity.type
_entity.pdbx_description
1 polymer ?
#
loop_
_entity_poly.entity_id
_entity_poly.type
_entity_poly.pdbx_seq_one_letter_code
_entity_poly.pdbx_strand_id
1 'polypeptide(L)'
;MELAESGITLTPNKNNTTELSRMGLHQDGTLFAELYLAPLSLDHNRASYLVNMAALELCTVRSFSNAPDEEASAVCSYILVLAMLVNREEDVHELRARDLLLGGGGLTDQQALSFFTSLQGLRRGRCYLRIMRDIERYKEERRMQIKMYSFFHNNKRIIAAVVSALGALGGITSTLQSIRRTI
;
A
#
# COMPACT_ATOMS: atom_id res chain seq x y z
N MET A 1 1.17 -11.22 -4.99
CA MET A 1 2.14 -10.23 -4.47
C MET A 1 1.97 -10.00 -2.96
N GLU A 2 3.06 -9.69 -2.22
CA GLU A 2 3.10 -9.53 -0.74
C GLU A 2 2.13 -8.47 -0.19
N LEU A 3 1.93 -7.35 -0.90
CA LEU A 3 1.07 -6.26 -0.44
C LEU A 3 -0.41 -6.66 -0.34
N ALA A 4 -0.88 -7.53 -1.23
CA ALA A 4 -2.26 -8.02 -1.22
C ALA A 4 -2.57 -8.82 0.05
N GLU A 5 -1.61 -9.60 0.56
CA GLU A 5 -1.73 -10.35 1.82
C GLU A 5 -1.88 -9.41 3.03
N SER A 6 -1.34 -8.20 2.92
CA SER A 6 -1.43 -7.16 3.94
C SER A 6 -2.70 -6.31 3.85
N GLY A 7 -3.58 -6.56 2.87
CA GLY A 7 -4.79 -5.76 2.65
C GLY A 7 -4.58 -4.48 1.83
N ILE A 8 -3.46 -4.40 1.10
CA ILE A 8 -3.16 -3.28 0.18
C ILE A 8 -3.41 -3.75 -1.25
N THR A 9 -4.33 -3.09 -1.95
CA THR A 9 -4.61 -3.34 -3.37
C THR A 9 -3.84 -2.36 -4.25
N LEU A 10 -3.41 -2.80 -5.43
CA LEU A 10 -2.80 -1.93 -6.42
C LEU A 10 -3.85 -1.37 -7.37
N THR A 11 -3.76 -0.06 -7.64
CA THR A 11 -4.66 0.63 -8.56
C THR A 11 -3.86 1.60 -9.44
N PRO A 12 -4.16 1.71 -10.74
CA PRO A 12 -3.62 2.80 -11.54
C PRO A 12 -4.14 4.14 -11.04
N ASN A 13 -3.33 5.19 -11.12
CA ASN A 13 -3.72 6.53 -10.72
C ASN A 13 -4.92 7.00 -11.58
N LYS A 14 -6.03 7.35 -10.91
CA LYS A 14 -7.34 7.66 -11.51
C LYS A 14 -7.35 8.94 -12.36
N ASN A 15 -6.37 9.83 -12.19
CA ASN A 15 -6.37 11.14 -12.84
C ASN A 15 -5.64 11.16 -14.20
N ASN A 16 -5.21 10.01 -14.74
CA ASN A 16 -4.40 9.91 -15.98
C ASN A 16 -3.15 10.81 -15.99
N THR A 17 -2.63 11.19 -14.82
CA THR A 17 -1.41 11.99 -14.74
C THR A 17 -0.21 11.11 -15.03
N THR A 18 0.64 11.54 -15.96
CA THR A 18 1.94 10.90 -16.22
C THR A 18 3.01 11.29 -15.19
N GLU A 19 2.64 12.10 -14.19
CA GLU A 19 3.52 12.51 -13.09
C GLU A 19 3.87 11.31 -12.20
N LEU A 20 5.14 10.89 -12.26
CA LEU A 20 5.64 9.74 -11.51
C LEU A 20 5.68 9.98 -9.99
N SER A 21 5.77 11.25 -9.57
CA SER A 21 5.71 11.66 -8.16
C SER A 21 4.32 11.48 -7.53
N ARG A 22 3.26 11.45 -8.36
CA ARG A 22 1.87 11.24 -7.92
C ARG A 22 1.56 9.76 -7.69
N MET A 23 2.27 9.22 -6.72
CA MET A 23 2.07 7.88 -6.17
C MET A 23 1.91 7.96 -4.66
N GLY A 24 1.06 7.09 -4.11
CA GLY A 24 0.78 7.15 -2.69
C GLY A 24 -0.14 6.03 -2.23
N LEU A 25 -0.29 5.96 -0.91
CA LEU A 25 -1.22 5.05 -0.27
C LEU A 25 -2.49 5.83 0.10
N HIS A 26 -3.63 5.36 -0.39
CA HIS A 26 -4.93 5.94 -0.11
C HIS A 26 -5.75 4.99 0.77
N GLN A 27 -6.45 5.55 1.76
CA GLN A 27 -7.25 4.77 2.70
C GLN A 27 -8.55 5.51 3.03
N ASP A 28 -9.63 5.15 2.32
CA ASP A 28 -10.96 5.72 2.56
C ASP A 28 -11.76 4.90 3.56
N GLY A 29 -11.47 5.05 4.86
CA GLY A 29 -12.34 4.55 5.96
C GLY A 29 -12.66 3.04 5.98
N THR A 30 -12.23 2.27 4.99
CA THR A 30 -12.48 0.85 4.78
C THR A 30 -11.42 0.04 5.52
N LEU A 31 -11.44 -1.30 5.40
CA LEU A 31 -10.39 -2.17 5.96
C LEU A 31 -9.13 -2.24 5.08
N PHE A 32 -9.23 -1.84 3.82
CA PHE A 32 -8.19 -2.01 2.82
C PHE A 32 -7.58 -0.66 2.44
N ALA A 33 -6.33 -0.68 1.98
CA ALA A 33 -5.70 0.50 1.39
C ALA A 33 -5.45 0.27 -0.11
N GLU A 34 -5.38 1.36 -0.86
CA GLU A 34 -5.07 1.37 -2.29
C GLU A 34 -3.71 2.04 -2.49
N LEU A 35 -2.72 1.31 -2.96
CA LEU A 35 -1.47 1.89 -3.46
C LEU A 35 -1.70 2.28 -4.92
N TYR A 36 -1.70 3.59 -5.18
CA TYR A 36 -1.89 4.12 -6.52
C TYR A 36 -0.57 4.57 -7.16
N LEU A 37 -0.41 4.23 -8.44
CA LEU A 37 0.79 4.50 -9.24
C LEU A 37 0.39 4.90 -10.66
N ALA A 38 1.17 5.76 -11.31
CA ALA A 38 0.99 6.01 -12.75
C ALA A 38 1.25 4.71 -13.53
N PRO A 39 0.47 4.37 -14.57
CA PRO A 39 0.79 3.25 -15.44
C PRO A 39 2.11 3.44 -16.20
N LEU A 40 2.92 2.39 -16.31
CA LEU A 40 4.16 2.38 -17.08
C LEU A 40 4.00 1.47 -18.30
N SER A 41 4.15 2.02 -19.50
CA SER A 41 4.37 1.19 -20.68
C SER A 41 5.85 0.91 -20.83
N LEU A 42 6.22 -0.37 -20.87
CA LEU A 42 7.61 -0.82 -20.82
C LEU A 42 7.96 -1.71 -22.03
N ASP A 43 8.64 -1.10 -22.98
CA ASP A 43 9.29 -1.76 -24.11
C ASP A 43 10.82 -1.53 -24.04
N HIS A 44 11.58 -2.11 -24.96
CA HIS A 44 13.04 -2.00 -24.97
C HIS A 44 13.54 -0.54 -25.05
N ASN A 45 12.88 0.31 -25.84
CA ASN A 45 13.28 1.72 -25.99
C ASN A 45 12.95 2.51 -24.71
N ARG A 46 11.76 2.31 -24.17
CA ARG A 46 11.30 2.96 -22.93
C ARG A 46 12.11 2.53 -21.72
N ALA A 47 12.55 1.28 -21.67
CA ALA A 47 13.48 0.81 -20.65
C ALA A 47 14.80 1.61 -20.70
N SER A 48 15.38 1.80 -21.88
CA SER A 48 16.59 2.64 -22.03
C SER A 48 16.35 4.10 -21.66
N TYR A 49 15.21 4.68 -22.03
CA TYR A 49 14.86 6.04 -21.63
C TYR A 49 14.72 6.17 -20.12
N LEU A 50 14.09 5.19 -19.47
CA LEU A 50 13.89 5.19 -18.03
C LEU A 50 15.23 5.10 -17.27
N VAL A 51 16.16 4.26 -17.75
CA VAL A 51 17.52 4.19 -17.20
C VAL A 51 18.27 5.50 -17.38
N ASN A 52 18.19 6.13 -18.56
CA ASN A 52 18.85 7.41 -18.80
C ASN A 52 18.29 8.54 -17.93
N MET A 53 16.97 8.56 -17.71
CA MET A 53 16.34 9.53 -16.79
C MET A 53 16.76 9.29 -15.34
N ALA A 54 16.81 8.03 -14.88
CA ALA A 54 17.31 7.71 -13.55
C ALA A 54 18.80 8.11 -13.38
N ALA A 55 19.63 7.85 -14.39
CA ALA A 55 21.03 8.27 -14.40
C ALA A 55 21.16 9.81 -14.34
N LEU A 56 20.33 10.54 -15.09
CA LEU A 56 20.29 11.99 -15.05
C LEU A 56 19.97 12.52 -13.64
N GLU A 57 18.95 11.98 -12.97
CA GLU A 57 18.62 12.35 -11.58
C GLU A 57 19.80 12.07 -10.65
N LEU A 58 20.43 10.90 -10.75
CA LEU A 58 21.56 10.51 -9.90
C LEU A 58 22.79 11.41 -10.07
N CYS A 59 23.05 11.88 -11.30
CA CYS A 59 24.19 12.73 -11.63
C CYS A 59 23.95 14.20 -11.29
N THR A 60 22.71 14.69 -11.40
CA THR A 60 22.40 16.12 -11.26
C THR A 60 21.96 16.49 -9.84
N VAL A 61 21.36 15.56 -9.11
CA VAL A 61 20.83 15.83 -7.76
C VAL A 61 21.76 15.23 -6.71
N ARG A 62 22.47 16.12 -6.01
CA ARG A 62 23.48 15.76 -4.99
C ARG A 62 22.88 14.96 -3.83
N SER A 63 21.69 15.33 -3.39
CA SER A 63 20.97 14.65 -2.31
C SER A 63 19.48 14.67 -2.58
N PHE A 64 18.89 13.48 -2.74
CA PHE A 64 17.45 13.36 -2.95
C PHE A 64 16.66 13.78 -1.70
N SER A 65 17.20 13.58 -0.50
CA SER A 65 16.54 14.01 0.75
C SER A 65 16.49 15.52 0.90
N ASN A 66 17.53 16.22 0.43
CA ASN A 66 17.69 17.67 0.57
C ASN A 66 17.24 18.43 -0.67
N ALA A 67 16.67 17.75 -1.67
CA ALA A 67 16.12 18.39 -2.85
C ALA A 67 14.95 19.32 -2.48
N PRO A 68 14.66 20.36 -3.27
CA PRO A 68 13.55 21.27 -2.99
C PRO A 68 12.20 20.56 -3.10
N ASP A 69 11.99 19.74 -4.12
CA ASP A 69 10.76 19.02 -4.40
C ASP A 69 10.97 17.51 -4.61
N GLU A 70 9.88 16.78 -4.74
CA GLU A 70 9.87 15.33 -4.97
C GLU A 70 10.24 14.97 -6.42
N GLU A 71 10.10 15.92 -7.35
CA GLU A 71 10.40 15.74 -8.79
C GLU A 71 11.87 15.46 -9.05
N ALA A 72 12.76 16.04 -8.23
CA ALA A 72 14.20 15.80 -8.30
C ALA A 72 14.64 14.32 -8.17
N SER A 73 13.74 13.43 -7.73
CA SER A 73 14.02 12.00 -7.61
C SER A 73 12.81 11.13 -7.98
N ALA A 74 11.89 11.67 -8.79
CA ALA A 74 10.62 11.02 -9.09
C ALA A 74 10.83 9.72 -9.87
N VAL A 75 11.72 9.71 -10.85
CA VAL A 75 12.01 8.54 -11.68
C VAL A 75 12.65 7.44 -10.84
N CYS A 76 13.71 7.75 -10.09
CA CYS A 76 14.36 6.78 -9.21
C CYS A 76 13.39 6.24 -8.16
N SER A 77 12.58 7.10 -7.55
CA SER A 77 11.59 6.68 -6.56
C SER A 77 10.55 5.75 -7.17
N TYR A 78 10.02 6.11 -8.35
CA TYR A 78 9.00 5.34 -9.04
C TYR A 78 9.50 3.94 -9.44
N ILE A 79 10.70 3.86 -10.03
CA ILE A 79 11.35 2.59 -10.37
C ILE A 79 11.52 1.73 -9.11
N LEU A 80 12.00 2.31 -8.02
CA LEU A 80 12.21 1.58 -6.76
C LEU A 80 10.90 1.09 -6.13
N VAL A 81 9.79 1.84 -6.28
CA VAL A 81 8.48 1.35 -5.84
C VAL A 81 8.05 0.16 -6.69
N LEU A 82 8.16 0.22 -8.02
CA LEU A 82 7.85 -0.94 -8.87
C LEU A 82 8.77 -2.13 -8.57
N ALA A 83 10.06 -1.90 -8.36
CA ALA A 83 11.03 -2.93 -8.03
C ALA A 83 10.79 -3.58 -6.66
N MET A 84 10.14 -2.87 -5.72
CA MET A 84 9.68 -3.45 -4.46
C MET A 84 8.47 -4.37 -4.66
N LEU A 85 7.60 -4.06 -5.63
CA LEU A 85 6.40 -4.85 -5.91
C LEU A 85 6.70 -6.18 -6.61
N VAL A 86 7.83 -6.29 -7.31
CA VAL A 86 8.16 -7.45 -8.15
C VAL A 86 9.32 -8.28 -7.60
N ASN A 87 9.00 -9.42 -6.98
CA ASN A 87 10.01 -10.38 -6.50
C ASN A 87 10.13 -11.62 -7.39
N ARG A 88 9.09 -11.91 -8.17
CA ARG A 88 8.97 -13.06 -9.08
C ARG A 88 8.17 -12.69 -10.32
N GLU A 89 8.19 -13.53 -11.35
CA GLU A 89 7.53 -13.24 -12.63
C GLU A 89 6.01 -13.09 -12.46
N GLU A 90 5.42 -13.82 -11.52
CA GLU A 90 3.99 -13.74 -11.22
C GLU A 90 3.57 -12.36 -10.69
N ASP A 91 4.45 -11.66 -9.98
CA ASP A 91 4.17 -10.30 -9.50
C ASP A 91 4.17 -9.31 -10.69
N VAL A 92 5.02 -9.53 -11.70
CA VAL A 92 4.98 -8.74 -12.95
C VAL A 92 3.69 -8.98 -13.71
N HIS A 93 3.26 -10.23 -13.78
CA HIS A 93 1.97 -10.60 -14.37
C HIS A 93 0.81 -9.92 -13.64
N GLU A 94 0.87 -9.85 -12.31
CA GLU A 94 -0.11 -9.13 -11.50
C GLU A 94 -0.13 -7.62 -11.82
N LEU A 95 1.03 -6.97 -12.01
CA LEU A 95 1.07 -5.57 -12.43
C LEU A 95 0.39 -5.33 -13.79
N ARG A 96 0.51 -6.27 -14.73
CA ARG A 96 -0.16 -6.19 -16.03
C ARG A 96 -1.66 -6.38 -15.91
N ALA A 97 -2.09 -7.36 -15.12
CA ALA A 97 -3.50 -7.60 -14.84
C ALA A 97 -4.20 -6.42 -14.14
N ARG A 98 -3.42 -5.53 -13.51
CA ARG A 98 -3.89 -4.29 -12.85
C ARG A 98 -3.70 -3.03 -13.70
N ASP A 99 -3.33 -3.17 -14.97
CA ASP A 99 -3.04 -2.06 -15.90
C ASP A 99 -1.95 -1.09 -15.41
N LEU A 100 -1.08 -1.53 -14.50
CA LEU A 100 0.06 -0.75 -14.02
C LEU A 100 1.30 -0.91 -14.90
N LEU A 101 1.45 -2.08 -15.51
CA LEU A 101 2.47 -2.34 -16.51
C LEU A 101 1.80 -2.63 -17.85
N LEU A 102 1.93 -1.71 -18.80
CA LEU A 102 1.24 -1.79 -20.08
C LEU A 102 2.17 -2.37 -21.17
N GLY A 103 1.69 -3.38 -21.91
CA GLY A 103 2.39 -3.89 -23.09
C GLY A 103 1.76 -5.14 -23.70
N GLY A 104 1.57 -5.12 -25.03
CA GLY A 104 1.22 -6.29 -25.85
C GLY A 104 2.35 -6.77 -26.78
N GLY A 105 3.49 -6.07 -26.79
CA GLY A 105 4.71 -6.41 -27.54
C GLY A 105 6.00 -5.88 -26.90
N GLY A 106 5.95 -5.59 -25.59
CA GLY A 106 7.06 -5.05 -24.80
C GLY A 106 7.96 -6.13 -24.21
N LEU A 107 8.69 -5.81 -23.13
CA LEU A 107 9.50 -6.80 -22.42
C LEU A 107 8.62 -7.99 -21.96
N THR A 108 9.13 -9.22 -21.99
CA THR A 108 8.48 -10.37 -21.35
C THR A 108 8.38 -10.18 -19.83
N ASP A 109 7.58 -10.99 -19.11
CA ASP A 109 7.50 -10.91 -17.64
C ASP A 109 8.88 -11.12 -17.01
N GLN A 110 9.64 -12.11 -17.49
CA GLN A 110 11.02 -12.37 -17.07
C GLN A 110 11.97 -11.19 -17.34
N GLN A 111 11.89 -10.59 -18.53
CA GLN A 111 12.73 -9.43 -18.87
C GLN A 111 12.37 -8.20 -18.04
N ALA A 112 11.09 -7.95 -17.79
CA ALA A 112 10.64 -6.86 -16.95
C ALA A 112 11.05 -7.07 -15.48
N LEU A 113 10.94 -8.30 -14.96
CA LEU A 113 11.48 -8.65 -13.64
C LEU A 113 12.98 -8.36 -13.57
N SER A 114 13.76 -8.89 -14.52
CA SER A 114 15.21 -8.66 -14.58
C SER A 114 15.56 -7.17 -14.66
N PHE A 115 14.78 -6.39 -15.41
CA PHE A 115 14.94 -4.95 -15.52
C PHE A 115 14.78 -4.28 -14.15
N PHE A 116 13.67 -4.53 -13.44
CA PHE A 116 13.43 -3.91 -12.13
C PHE A 116 14.44 -4.37 -11.07
N THR A 117 14.77 -5.67 -11.02
CA THR A 117 15.78 -6.20 -10.09
C THR A 117 17.15 -5.54 -10.30
N SER A 118 17.55 -5.29 -11.55
CA SER A 118 18.82 -4.61 -11.86
C SER A 118 18.91 -3.17 -11.33
N LEU A 119 17.76 -2.54 -11.06
CA LEU A 119 17.65 -1.14 -10.62
C LEU A 119 17.34 -0.99 -9.12
N GLN A 120 17.33 -2.07 -8.35
CA GLN A 120 17.12 -2.00 -6.89
C GLN A 120 18.23 -1.22 -6.15
N GLY A 121 19.40 -1.05 -6.78
CA GLY A 121 20.52 -0.28 -6.25
C GLY A 121 20.41 1.25 -6.42
N LEU A 122 19.34 1.76 -7.04
CA LEU A 122 19.13 3.21 -7.20
C LEU A 122 19.03 3.91 -5.83
N ARG A 123 19.46 5.19 -5.80
CA ARG A 123 19.35 6.01 -4.60
C ARG A 123 17.87 6.24 -4.26
N ARG A 124 17.50 6.03 -3.00
CA ARG A 124 16.12 6.20 -2.52
C ARG A 124 15.74 7.67 -2.46
N GLY A 125 14.70 8.05 -3.21
CA GLY A 125 14.13 9.39 -3.18
C GLY A 125 13.03 9.56 -2.14
N ARG A 126 12.55 10.80 -1.97
CA ARG A 126 11.56 11.14 -0.93
C ARG A 126 10.21 10.44 -1.14
N CYS A 127 9.72 10.34 -2.38
CA CYS A 127 8.46 9.64 -2.66
C CYS A 127 8.53 8.17 -2.25
N TYR A 128 9.63 7.48 -2.61
CA TYR A 128 9.83 6.07 -2.25
C TYR A 128 9.80 5.90 -0.72
N LEU A 129 10.56 6.73 0.00
CA LEU A 129 10.63 6.67 1.46
C LEU A 129 9.29 6.99 2.12
N ARG A 130 8.52 7.94 1.57
CA ARG A 130 7.16 8.24 2.03
C ARG A 130 6.26 7.02 1.87
N ILE A 131 6.24 6.41 0.69
CA ILE A 131 5.40 5.22 0.41
C ILE A 131 5.77 4.07 1.33
N MET A 132 7.06 3.76 1.50
CA MET A 132 7.48 2.69 2.42
C MET A 132 7.00 2.96 3.84
N ARG A 133 7.16 4.19 4.33
CA ARG A 133 6.67 4.59 5.66
C ARG A 133 5.15 4.48 5.78
N ASP A 134 4.41 4.88 4.74
CA ASP A 134 2.96 4.82 4.75
C ASP A 134 2.46 3.36 4.74
N ILE A 135 3.13 2.48 4.00
CA ILE A 135 2.87 1.03 4.00
C ILE A 135 3.17 0.42 5.39
N GLU A 136 4.32 0.74 5.98
CA GLU A 136 4.69 0.26 7.32
C GLU A 136 3.68 0.72 8.37
N ARG A 137 3.35 2.02 8.39
CA ARG A 137 2.34 2.57 9.30
C ARG A 137 0.99 1.88 9.12
N TYR A 138 0.56 1.67 7.87
CA TYR A 138 -0.70 0.95 7.60
C TYR A 138 -0.65 -0.49 8.15
N LYS A 139 0.43 -1.24 7.89
CA LYS A 139 0.62 -2.60 8.41
C LYS A 139 0.58 -2.62 9.95
N GLU A 140 1.20 -1.64 10.60
CA GLU A 140 1.20 -1.50 12.07
C GLU A 140 -0.18 -1.18 12.65
N GLU A 141 -0.88 -0.18 12.10
CA GLU A 141 -2.22 0.21 12.53
C GLU A 141 -3.23 -0.94 12.37
N ARG A 142 -3.13 -1.69 11.27
CA ARG A 142 -3.99 -2.85 11.01
C ARG A 142 -3.64 -4.06 11.83
N ARG A 143 -2.41 -4.22 12.28
CA ARG A 143 -2.01 -5.34 13.14
C ARG A 143 -2.88 -5.41 14.39
N MET A 144 -3.22 -4.25 14.98
CA MET A 144 -4.13 -4.19 16.13
C MET A 144 -5.56 -4.53 15.74
N GLN A 145 -6.05 -4.05 14.60
CA GLN A 145 -7.41 -4.34 14.15
C GLN A 145 -7.62 -5.81 13.78
N ILE A 146 -6.67 -6.43 13.08
CA ILE A 146 -6.69 -7.86 12.76
C ILE A 146 -6.69 -8.69 14.05
N LYS A 147 -5.82 -8.35 15.01
CA LYS A 147 -5.81 -8.98 16.34
C LYS A 147 -7.15 -8.81 17.05
N MET A 148 -7.69 -7.60 17.07
CA MET A 148 -8.96 -7.29 17.72
C MET A 148 -10.11 -8.07 17.08
N TYR A 149 -10.22 -8.08 15.76
CA TYR A 149 -11.21 -8.86 15.03
C TYR A 149 -11.11 -10.35 15.34
N SER A 150 -9.90 -10.92 15.31
CA SER A 150 -9.67 -12.33 15.64
C SER A 150 -10.06 -12.66 17.09
N PHE A 151 -9.80 -11.74 18.03
CA PHE A 151 -10.19 -11.88 19.43
C PHE A 151 -11.71 -11.91 19.59
N PHE A 152 -12.43 -10.94 19.01
CA PHE A 152 -13.89 -10.90 19.07
C PHE A 152 -14.52 -12.14 18.42
N HIS A 153 -14.02 -12.54 17.25
CA HIS A 153 -14.57 -13.68 16.53
C HIS A 153 -14.35 -15.00 17.29
N ASN A 154 -13.15 -15.23 17.83
CA ASN A 154 -12.81 -16.46 18.55
C ASN A 154 -13.50 -16.53 19.92
N ASN A 155 -13.73 -15.38 20.57
CA ASN A 155 -14.33 -15.31 21.91
C ASN A 155 -15.81 -14.91 21.89
N LYS A 156 -16.48 -14.92 20.74
CA LYS A 156 -17.86 -14.42 20.58
C LYS A 156 -18.87 -15.00 21.58
N ARG A 157 -18.75 -16.28 21.93
CA ARG A 157 -19.62 -16.94 22.92
C ARG A 157 -19.37 -16.42 24.35
N ILE A 158 -18.11 -16.23 24.71
CA ILE A 158 -17.71 -15.72 26.02
C ILE A 158 -18.17 -14.26 26.15
N ILE A 159 -17.95 -13.46 25.10
CA ILE A 159 -18.37 -12.06 25.05
C ILE A 159 -19.90 -11.96 25.17
N ALA A 160 -20.65 -12.78 24.43
CA ALA A 160 -22.10 -12.84 24.56
C ALA A 160 -22.55 -13.19 25.98
N ALA A 161 -21.93 -14.19 26.62
CA ALA A 161 -22.26 -14.56 27.99
C ALA A 161 -22.01 -13.42 29.00
N VAL A 162 -20.88 -12.73 28.89
CA VAL A 162 -20.55 -11.58 29.76
C VAL A 162 -21.54 -10.42 29.54
N VAL A 163 -21.85 -10.09 28.29
CA VAL A 163 -22.82 -9.04 27.96
C VAL A 163 -24.21 -9.39 28.49
N SER A 164 -24.66 -10.64 28.33
CA SER A 164 -25.93 -11.10 28.87
C SER A 164 -25.99 -11.03 30.39
N ALA A 165 -24.92 -11.43 31.09
CA ALA A 165 -24.85 -11.35 32.55
C ALA A 165 -24.94 -9.91 33.07
N LEU A 166 -24.20 -8.98 32.44
CA LEU A 166 -24.27 -7.56 32.77
C LEU A 166 -25.67 -6.97 32.50
N GLY A 167 -26.28 -7.35 31.37
CA GLY A 167 -27.65 -6.94 31.03
C GLY A 167 -28.68 -7.40 32.06
N ALA A 168 -28.58 -8.66 32.52
CA ALA A 168 -29.45 -9.20 33.56
C ALA A 168 -29.31 -8.43 34.89
N LEU A 169 -28.08 -8.14 35.31
CA LEU A 169 -27.81 -7.35 36.53
C LEU A 169 -28.35 -5.91 36.42
N GLY A 170 -28.20 -5.27 35.26
CA GLY A 170 -28.77 -3.95 35.00
C GLY A 170 -30.29 -3.95 35.02
N GLY A 171 -30.92 -4.99 34.46
CA GLY A 171 -32.38 -5.17 34.51
C GLY A 171 -32.89 -5.26 35.95
N ILE A 172 -32.26 -6.11 36.77
CA ILE A 172 -32.66 -6.33 38.17
C ILE A 172 -32.59 -5.03 38.99
N THR A 173 -31.50 -4.28 38.86
CA THR A 173 -31.32 -3.01 39.59
C THR A 173 -32.30 -1.93 39.15
N SER A 174 -32.65 -1.87 37.86
CA SER A 174 -33.68 -0.97 37.33
C SER A 174 -35.07 -1.30 37.88
N THR A 175 -35.47 -2.57 37.89
CA THR A 175 -36.73 -3.00 38.52
C THR A 175 -36.79 -2.64 40.00
N LEU A 176 -35.70 -2.86 40.75
CA LEU A 176 -35.62 -2.49 42.16
C LEU A 176 -35.75 -0.98 42.39
N GLN A 177 -35.11 -0.15 41.56
CA GLN A 177 -35.26 1.31 41.64
C GLN A 177 -36.67 1.78 41.26
N SER A 178 -37.30 1.17 40.26
CA SER A 178 -38.67 1.51 39.85
C SER A 178 -39.66 1.24 40.98
N ILE A 179 -39.59 0.05 41.59
CA ILE A 179 -40.43 -0.33 42.73
C ILE A 179 -40.24 0.66 43.88
N ARG A 180 -38.99 1.05 44.17
CA ARG A 180 -38.67 2.00 45.24
C ARG A 180 -39.18 3.43 44.99
N ARG A 181 -39.42 3.84 43.74
CA ARG A 181 -39.98 5.17 43.41
C ARG A 181 -41.52 5.19 43.41
N THR A 182 -42.17 4.03 43.37
CA THR A 182 -43.63 3.91 43.35
C THR A 182 -44.22 3.78 44.77
N ILE A 183 -43.37 3.58 45.77
CA ILE A 183 -43.68 3.58 47.22
C ILE A 183 -43.24 4.93 47.79
#